data_AF-A0A3N9UWV8-F1
#
_entry.id   AF-A0A3N9UWV8-F1
#
_cell.length_a   1.000
_cell.length_b   1.000
_cell.length_c   1.000
_cell.angle_alpha   90.00
_cell.angle_beta   90.00
_cell.angle_gamma   90.00
#
_symmetry.space_group_name_H-M   'P 1'
#
loop_
_entity.id
_entity.type
_entity.pdbx_description
1 polymer ?
#
loop_
_entity_poly.entity_id
_entity_poly.type
_entity_poly.pdbx_seq_one_letter_code
_entity_poly.pdbx_strand_id
1 'polypeptide(L)'
;MKNNPIIPYILIMAFGIGLIFFLSLEGVGNKEEIAAHGDEAATEEGGATAEGGASGEELVSACIGCHGGDLTGGMGPKLIGQDPAHIVDVLTNGIEGTPMTPGLKTPEEAQAIADYISTLK
;
A
#
# COMPACT_ATOMS: atom_id res chain seq x y z
N MET A 1 -5.64 42.59 -16.14
CA MET A 1 -5.44 41.12 -16.19
C MET A 1 -5.16 40.60 -14.78
N LYS A 2 -6.17 40.53 -13.90
CA LYS A 2 -5.90 40.45 -12.45
C LYS A 2 -6.58 39.30 -11.70
N ASN A 3 -7.35 38.46 -12.39
CA ASN A 3 -8.15 37.42 -11.75
C ASN A 3 -8.06 36.12 -12.58
N ASN A 4 -6.84 35.66 -12.89
CA ASN A 4 -6.70 34.38 -13.58
C ASN A 4 -6.94 33.27 -12.55
N PRO A 5 -8.01 32.46 -12.71
CA PRO A 5 -8.38 31.44 -11.73
C PRO A 5 -7.28 30.40 -11.51
N ILE A 6 -6.29 30.32 -12.40
CA ILE A 6 -5.14 29.41 -12.30
C ILE A 6 -4.09 29.88 -11.26
N ILE A 7 -3.98 31.18 -11.00
CA ILE A 7 -2.99 31.74 -10.06
C ILE A 7 -3.12 31.17 -8.63
N PRO A 8 -4.32 31.09 -8.00
CA PRO A 8 -4.43 30.48 -6.68
C PRO A 8 -4.03 29.00 -6.66
N TYR A 9 -4.31 28.23 -7.72
CA TYR A 9 -3.91 26.83 -7.79
C TYR A 9 -2.40 26.65 -7.91
N ILE A 10 -1.73 27.49 -8.71
CA ILE A 10 -0.26 27.47 -8.82
C ILE A 10 0.40 27.85 -7.48
N LEU A 11 -0.18 28.82 -6.76
CA LEU A 11 0.32 29.22 -5.45
C LEU A 11 0.16 28.11 -4.40
N ILE A 12 -0.99 27.43 -4.37
CA ILE A 12 -1.22 26.30 -3.46
C ILE A 12 -0.30 25.13 -3.81
N MET A 13 -0.13 24.82 -5.10
CA MET A 13 0.79 23.77 -5.56
C MET A 13 2.25 24.09 -5.17
N ALA A 14 2.71 25.31 -5.41
CA ALA A 14 4.07 25.71 -5.05
C ALA A 14 4.28 25.71 -3.53
N PHE A 15 3.26 26.10 -2.77
CA PHE A 15 3.30 26.06 -1.30
C PHE A 15 3.33 24.62 -0.78
N GLY A 16 2.53 23.72 -1.35
CA GLY A 16 2.51 22.30 -0.99
C GLY A 16 3.85 21.60 -1.29
N ILE A 17 4.44 21.86 -2.46
CA ILE A 17 5.75 21.31 -2.81
C ILE A 17 6.85 21.87 -1.89
N GLY A 18 6.78 23.16 -1.54
CA GLY A 18 7.67 23.77 -0.57
C GLY A 18 7.56 23.13 0.81
N LEU A 19 6.33 22.87 1.28
CA LEU A 19 6.06 22.22 2.57
C LEU A 19 6.62 20.80 2.61
N ILE A 20 6.38 20.00 1.56
CA ILE A 20 6.90 18.64 1.46
C ILE A 20 8.42 18.63 1.48
N PHE A 21 9.06 19.54 0.73
CA PHE A 21 10.52 19.61 0.68
C PHE A 21 11.12 20.06 2.03
N PHE A 22 10.46 20.98 2.72
CA PHE A 22 10.85 21.48 4.04
C PHE A 22 10.70 20.40 5.13
N LEU A 23 9.53 19.76 5.22
CA LEU A 23 9.26 18.62 6.11
C LEU A 23 10.19 17.43 5.84
N SER A 24 10.57 17.20 4.58
CA SER A 24 11.51 16.14 4.22
C SER A 24 12.93 16.41 4.73
N LEU A 25 13.36 17.68 4.80
CA LEU A 25 14.66 18.04 5.36
C LEU A 25 14.68 17.96 6.89
N GLU A 26 13.58 18.32 7.56
CA GLU A 26 13.43 18.19 9.01
C GLU A 26 13.16 16.75 9.48
N GLY A 27 12.57 15.90 8.63
CA GLY A 27 12.27 14.52 8.96
C GLY A 27 13.46 13.56 8.92
N VAL A 28 14.55 13.91 8.25
CA VAL A 28 15.78 13.09 8.21
C VAL A 28 16.52 13.09 9.56
N GLY A 29 16.30 14.11 10.41
CA GLY A 29 16.99 14.27 11.70
C GLY A 29 16.21 13.86 12.95
N ASN A 30 14.88 13.71 12.87
CA ASN A 30 14.01 13.50 14.03
C ASN A 30 13.15 12.23 13.88
N LYS A 31 13.82 11.08 13.80
CA LYS A 31 13.16 9.77 13.62
C LYS A 31 12.29 9.36 14.82
N GLU A 32 12.60 9.85 16.02
CA GLU A 32 11.81 9.53 17.22
C GLU A 32 10.54 10.38 17.42
N GLU A 33 10.40 11.57 16.83
CA GLU A 33 9.26 12.48 17.13
C GLU A 33 8.15 12.47 16.06
N ILE A 34 8.47 12.12 14.80
CA ILE A 34 7.47 12.02 13.71
C ILE A 34 6.55 10.80 13.88
N ALA A 35 6.93 9.83 14.71
CA ALA A 35 6.05 8.72 15.10
C ALA A 35 4.92 9.12 16.07
N ALA A 36 4.97 10.33 16.66
CA ALA A 36 4.04 10.73 17.73
C ALA A 36 2.97 11.75 17.31
N HIS A 37 3.05 12.35 16.11
CA HIS A 37 2.08 13.34 15.62
C HIS A 37 1.65 13.01 14.18
N GLY A 38 0.94 11.89 14.04
CA GLY A 38 0.26 11.47 12.80
C GLY A 38 -1.26 11.59 12.89
N ASP A 39 -1.77 12.52 13.71
CA ASP A 39 -3.20 12.77 13.86
C ASP A 39 -3.54 14.12 13.20
N GLU A 40 -4.55 14.09 12.32
CA GLU A 40 -5.25 15.24 11.72
C GLU A 40 -4.66 15.85 10.43
N ALA A 41 -4.69 15.06 9.35
CA ALA A 41 -5.41 15.43 8.12
C ALA A 41 -5.39 14.25 7.12
N ALA A 42 -6.02 13.13 7.51
CA ALA A 42 -6.32 12.03 6.61
C ALA A 42 -7.83 11.98 6.38
N THR A 43 -8.28 12.44 5.22
CA THR A 43 -9.41 11.80 4.54
C THR A 43 -8.77 10.94 3.46
N GLU A 44 -8.88 9.62 3.64
CA GLU A 44 -8.69 8.51 2.69
C GLU A 44 -7.36 8.54 1.87
N GLU A 45 -6.40 7.63 2.01
CA GLU A 45 -6.46 6.17 2.15
C GLU A 45 -5.15 5.67 2.80
N GLY A 46 -5.29 4.87 3.86
CA GLY A 46 -4.43 3.72 4.20
C GLY A 46 -2.91 3.80 4.04
N GLY A 47 -2.24 4.83 4.58
CA GLY A 47 -0.77 4.82 4.71
C GLY A 47 -0.27 3.83 5.75
N ALA A 48 -0.08 2.57 5.38
CA ALA A 48 0.73 1.63 6.14
C ALA A 48 2.20 1.77 5.74
N THR A 49 2.93 2.52 6.58
CA THR A 49 4.38 2.71 6.52
C THR A 49 5.10 1.36 6.48
N ALA A 50 5.61 0.96 5.31
CA ALA A 50 6.55 -0.14 5.20
C ALA A 50 7.98 0.44 5.18
N GLU A 51 8.70 0.22 6.27
CA GLU A 51 10.14 0.38 6.30
C GLU A 51 10.78 -0.58 5.28
N GLY A 52 11.37 -0.04 4.21
CA GLY A 52 12.44 -0.71 3.45
C GLY A 52 12.10 -1.95 2.63
N GLY A 53 10.84 -2.31 2.44
CA GLY A 53 10.38 -3.37 1.52
C GLY A 53 9.15 -2.89 0.74
N ALA A 54 8.89 -3.46 -0.45
CA ALA A 54 7.69 -3.16 -1.22
C ALA A 54 6.46 -3.31 -0.29
N SER A 55 5.63 -2.26 -0.18
CA SER A 55 4.47 -2.29 0.71
C SER A 55 3.54 -3.44 0.30
N GLY A 56 2.90 -4.09 1.27
CA GLY A 56 1.96 -5.20 1.00
C GLY A 56 0.90 -4.82 -0.04
N GLU A 57 0.49 -3.55 -0.06
CA GLU A 57 -0.39 -2.95 -1.06
C GLU A 57 0.19 -2.97 -2.49
N GLU A 58 1.45 -2.57 -2.66
CA GLU A 58 2.13 -2.59 -3.97
C GLU A 58 2.25 -4.04 -4.49
N LEU A 59 2.55 -4.98 -3.60
CA LEU A 59 2.65 -6.39 -3.93
C LEU A 59 1.29 -7.01 -4.32
N VAL A 60 0.21 -6.55 -3.70
CA VAL A 60 -1.17 -7.02 -3.94
C VAL A 60 -1.72 -6.56 -5.29
N SER A 61 -1.16 -5.50 -5.87
CA SER A 61 -1.55 -5.02 -7.22
C SER A 61 -1.38 -6.09 -8.30
N ALA A 62 -0.48 -7.06 -8.13
CA ALA A 62 -0.33 -8.19 -9.04
C ALA A 62 -1.45 -9.26 -8.89
N CYS A 63 -2.12 -9.29 -7.75
CA CYS A 63 -3.12 -10.31 -7.41
C CYS A 63 -4.52 -9.97 -7.95
N ILE A 64 -4.84 -8.68 -8.10
CA ILE A 64 -6.17 -8.20 -8.49
C ILE A 64 -6.60 -8.69 -9.88
N GLY A 65 -5.65 -8.95 -10.78
CA GLY A 65 -5.94 -9.42 -12.14
C GLY A 65 -6.65 -10.78 -12.17
N CYS A 66 -6.39 -11.63 -11.18
CA CYS A 66 -7.02 -12.94 -11.04
C CYS A 66 -8.09 -12.96 -9.94
N HIS A 67 -7.86 -12.26 -8.84
CA HIS A 67 -8.71 -12.33 -7.63
C HIS A 67 -9.70 -11.17 -7.52
N GLY A 68 -9.80 -10.31 -8.54
CA GLY A 68 -10.70 -9.16 -8.57
C GLY A 68 -10.05 -7.91 -7.98
N GLY A 69 -10.49 -6.72 -8.44
CA GLY A 69 -9.99 -5.41 -7.97
C GLY A 69 -9.98 -5.30 -6.46
N ASP A 70 -11.06 -5.76 -5.84
CA ASP A 70 -11.26 -5.72 -4.39
C ASP A 70 -10.87 -7.03 -3.72
N LEU A 71 -10.15 -7.94 -4.40
CA LEU A 71 -9.80 -9.28 -3.92
C LEU A 71 -10.99 -10.15 -3.44
N THR A 72 -12.20 -9.78 -3.87
CA THR A 72 -13.45 -10.48 -3.55
C THR A 72 -13.66 -11.77 -4.35
N GLY A 73 -12.75 -12.06 -5.29
CA GLY A 73 -12.80 -13.19 -6.20
C GLY A 73 -13.11 -12.79 -7.64
N GLY A 74 -12.80 -13.70 -8.56
CA GLY A 74 -12.97 -13.53 -10.01
C GLY A 74 -12.59 -14.80 -10.75
N MET A 75 -11.40 -14.82 -11.36
CA MET A 75 -10.80 -16.05 -11.88
C MET A 75 -10.28 -16.95 -10.75
N GLY A 76 -9.72 -16.35 -9.70
CA GLY A 76 -9.35 -16.99 -8.46
C GLY A 76 -10.41 -16.80 -7.36
N PRO A 77 -10.34 -17.58 -6.28
CA PRO A 77 -11.24 -17.45 -5.15
C PRO A 77 -11.05 -16.11 -4.41
N LYS A 78 -12.02 -15.77 -3.57
CA LYS A 78 -11.93 -14.64 -2.64
C LYS A 78 -10.69 -14.77 -1.74
N LEU A 79 -9.92 -13.69 -1.60
CA LEU A 79 -8.77 -13.64 -0.69
C LEU A 79 -9.10 -12.90 0.62
N ILE A 80 -10.04 -11.94 0.58
CA ILE A 80 -10.46 -11.24 1.80
C ILE A 80 -11.08 -12.21 2.81
N GLY A 81 -10.63 -12.12 4.06
CA GLY A 81 -11.08 -12.98 5.16
C GLY A 81 -10.54 -14.40 5.10
N GLN A 82 -9.56 -14.68 4.22
CA GLN A 82 -8.78 -15.92 4.30
C GLN A 82 -7.75 -15.86 5.42
N ASP A 83 -7.38 -17.05 5.89
CA ASP A 83 -6.33 -17.20 6.89
C ASP A 83 -4.97 -16.72 6.34
N PRO A 84 -4.26 -15.80 7.02
CA PRO A 84 -2.97 -15.29 6.55
C PRO A 84 -1.91 -16.37 6.37
N ALA A 85 -1.87 -17.38 7.25
CA ALA A 85 -0.91 -18.48 7.12
C ALA A 85 -1.21 -19.33 5.88
N HIS A 86 -2.49 -19.49 5.55
CA HIS A 86 -2.88 -20.14 4.29
C HIS A 86 -2.46 -19.34 3.05
N ILE A 87 -2.55 -18.00 3.08
CA ILE A 87 -2.08 -17.14 1.98
C ILE A 87 -0.57 -17.32 1.77
N VAL A 88 0.22 -17.31 2.85
CA VAL A 88 1.67 -17.52 2.77
C VAL A 88 2.01 -18.92 2.23
N ASP A 89 1.31 -19.95 2.69
CA ASP A 89 1.47 -21.33 2.23
C ASP A 89 1.21 -21.45 0.73
N VAL A 90 0.10 -20.89 0.24
CA VAL A 90 -0.26 -20.90 -1.19
C VAL A 90 0.74 -20.10 -2.03
N LEU A 91 1.26 -18.97 -1.55
CA LEU A 91 2.27 -18.20 -2.29
C LEU A 91 3.63 -18.92 -2.37
N THR A 92 3.94 -19.74 -1.36
CA THR A 92 5.18 -20.50 -1.29
C THR A 92 5.09 -21.79 -2.11
N ASN A 93 4.02 -22.57 -1.90
CA ASN A 93 3.87 -23.92 -2.42
C ASN A 93 2.98 -24.00 -3.68
N GLY A 94 2.21 -22.95 -3.97
CA GLY A 94 1.24 -22.97 -5.06
C GLY A 94 0.07 -23.91 -4.79
N ILE A 95 -0.81 -24.06 -5.78
CA ILE A 95 -1.90 -25.03 -5.77
C ILE A 95 -1.84 -25.83 -7.06
N GLU A 96 -1.59 -27.14 -6.95
CA GLU A 96 -1.53 -28.05 -8.09
C GLU A 96 -2.82 -27.99 -8.93
N GLY A 97 -2.67 -27.92 -10.24
CA GLY A 97 -3.80 -27.83 -11.17
C GLY A 97 -4.41 -26.43 -11.32
N THR A 98 -3.81 -25.41 -10.70
CA THR A 98 -4.24 -24.01 -10.85
C THR A 98 -3.11 -23.12 -11.41
N PRO A 99 -3.43 -21.87 -11.84
CA PRO A 99 -2.41 -20.89 -12.23
C PRO A 99 -1.53 -20.39 -11.07
N MET A 100 -1.86 -20.72 -9.82
CA MET A 100 -1.02 -20.38 -8.66
C MET A 100 0.16 -21.34 -8.57
N THR A 101 1.25 -20.98 -9.25
CA THR A 101 2.51 -21.73 -9.18
C THR A 101 3.25 -21.47 -7.87
N PRO A 102 4.08 -22.42 -7.38
CA PRO A 102 4.97 -22.18 -6.25
C PRO A 102 5.97 -21.06 -6.51
N GLY A 103 6.41 -20.38 -5.44
CA GLY A 103 7.49 -19.40 -5.48
C GLY A 103 7.17 -18.10 -6.22
N LEU A 104 5.90 -17.68 -6.23
CA LEU A 104 5.49 -16.41 -6.85
C LEU A 104 6.06 -15.18 -6.15
N LYS A 105 6.38 -15.32 -4.87
CA LYS A 105 6.89 -14.26 -3.98
C LYS A 105 7.92 -14.83 -3.01
N THR A 106 8.81 -13.98 -2.50
CA THR A 106 9.69 -14.39 -1.40
C THR A 106 8.86 -14.64 -0.13
N PRO A 107 9.37 -15.40 0.85
CA PRO A 107 8.66 -15.60 2.12
C PRO A 107 8.31 -14.28 2.84
N GLU A 108 9.19 -13.29 2.72
CA GLU A 108 9.02 -11.94 3.31
C GLU A 108 7.89 -11.17 2.60
N GLU A 109 7.87 -11.20 1.26
CA GLU A 109 6.79 -10.59 0.47
C GLU A 109 5.46 -11.30 0.68
N ALA A 110 5.47 -12.64 0.81
CA ALA A 110 4.27 -13.43 1.06
C ALA A 110 3.63 -13.06 2.40
N GLN A 111 4.44 -12.85 3.44
CA GLN A 111 3.97 -12.39 4.74
C GLN A 111 3.38 -10.97 4.64
N ALA A 112 4.06 -10.05 3.96
CA ALA A 112 3.56 -8.68 3.77
C ALA A 112 2.23 -8.64 3.01
N ILE A 113 2.05 -9.49 2.00
CA ILE A 113 0.79 -9.65 1.27
C ILE A 113 -0.30 -10.20 2.20
N ALA A 114 0.00 -11.27 2.94
CA ALA A 114 -0.96 -11.90 3.85
C ALA A 114 -1.42 -10.95 4.95
N ASP A 115 -0.49 -10.20 5.55
CA ASP A 115 -0.76 -9.19 6.57
C ASP A 115 -1.65 -8.08 6.00
N TYR A 116 -1.35 -7.56 4.81
CA TYR A 116 -2.17 -6.55 4.17
C TYR A 116 -3.59 -7.06 3.88
N ILE A 117 -3.73 -8.24 3.26
CA ILE A 117 -5.04 -8.84 2.94
C ILE A 117 -5.86 -9.09 4.21
N SER A 118 -5.22 -9.40 5.34
CA SER A 118 -5.90 -9.60 6.62
C SER A 118 -6.54 -8.32 7.18
N THR A 119 -6.05 -7.14 6.77
CA THR A 119 -6.62 -5.86 7.17
C THR A 119 -7.88 -5.49 6.37
N LEU A 120 -8.03 -6.08 5.17
CA LEU A 120 -9.17 -5.87 4.28
C LEU A 120 -10.42 -6.62 4.79
N LYS A 121 -11.61 -6.03 4.63
CA LYS A 121 -12.90 -6.58 5.10
C LYS A 121 -13.89 -6.84 3.98
#